data_AF-A0A5C1YBQ9-F1
#
_entry.id   AF-A0A5C1YBQ9-F1
#
_cell.length_a   1.000
_cell.length_b   1.000
_cell.length_c   1.000
_cell.angle_alpha   90.00
_cell.angle_beta   90.00
_cell.angle_gamma   90.00
#
_symmetry.space_group_name_H-M   'P 1'
#
loop_
_entity.id
_entity.type
_entity.pdbx_description
1 polymer ?
#
loop_
_entity_poly.entity_id
_entity_poly.type
_entity_poly.pdbx_seq_one_letter_code
_entity_poly.pdbx_strand_id
1 'polypeptide(L)'
;MLIEPFRMAGSAAFVTAAYDYVRDVPVEPKWRTGPADLFLVVDGVFLNRPELRGVWNYTLWLDADPEVRAERMRVRDGSEPSPELAARYAGAQELYERDAHPRQAATAIIDNTDHAHPRRVFADSC
;
A
#
# COMPACT_ATOMS: atom_id res chain seq x y z
N MET A 1 -8.10 -15.28 -5.33
CA MET A 1 -6.63 -15.08 -5.34
C MET A 1 -6.29 -14.00 -6.36
N LEU A 2 -5.42 -13.03 -6.02
CA LEU A 2 -5.17 -11.84 -6.87
C LEU A 2 -3.88 -11.95 -7.69
N ILE A 3 -2.74 -12.03 -7.00
CA ILE A 3 -1.40 -11.82 -7.60
C ILE A 3 -1.03 -12.91 -8.60
N GLU A 4 -1.04 -14.18 -8.19
CA GLU A 4 -0.60 -15.27 -9.06
C GLU A 4 -1.45 -15.38 -10.34
N PRO A 5 -2.80 -15.36 -10.29
CA PRO A 5 -3.61 -15.42 -11.51
C PRO A 5 -3.41 -14.21 -12.40
N PHE A 6 -3.23 -13.01 -11.83
CA PHE A 6 -2.96 -11.80 -12.61
C PHE A 6 -1.66 -11.93 -13.41
N ARG A 7 -0.61 -12.52 -12.82
CA ARG A 7 0.68 -12.75 -13.49
C ARG A 7 0.62 -13.78 -14.62
N MET A 8 -0.48 -14.52 -14.78
CA MET A 8 -0.70 -15.45 -15.90
C MET A 8 -1.19 -14.74 -17.19
N ALA A 9 -1.09 -13.41 -17.26
CA ALA A 9 -1.28 -12.60 -18.47
C ALA A 9 -2.61 -12.84 -19.20
N GLY A 10 -3.73 -12.82 -18.46
CA GLY A 10 -5.07 -13.02 -19.01
C GLY A 10 -5.52 -14.49 -19.15
N SER A 11 -4.65 -15.44 -18.85
CA SER A 11 -4.96 -16.88 -18.91
C SER A 11 -5.73 -17.39 -17.68
N ALA A 12 -5.89 -16.57 -16.64
CA ALA A 12 -6.58 -16.92 -15.41
C ALA A 12 -7.41 -15.74 -14.88
N ALA A 13 -8.54 -16.06 -14.25
CA ALA A 13 -9.35 -15.07 -13.54
C ALA A 13 -8.74 -14.76 -12.16
N PHE A 14 -8.84 -13.49 -11.74
CA PHE A 14 -8.36 -13.01 -10.44
C PHE A 14 -9.50 -12.40 -9.62
N VAL A 15 -9.26 -12.18 -8.32
CA VAL A 15 -10.24 -11.62 -7.38
C VAL A 15 -9.64 -10.38 -6.72
N THR A 16 -10.32 -9.23 -6.82
CA THR A 16 -9.81 -7.93 -6.32
C THR A 16 -10.27 -7.59 -4.90
N ALA A 17 -11.21 -8.35 -4.34
CA ALA A 17 -11.69 -8.16 -2.97
C ALA A 17 -11.98 -9.53 -2.34
N ALA A 18 -11.40 -9.77 -1.18
CA ALA A 18 -11.62 -11.00 -0.41
C ALA A 18 -12.22 -10.73 0.98
N TYR A 19 -12.18 -9.49 1.46
CA TYR A 19 -12.55 -9.14 2.82
C TYR A 19 -13.12 -7.72 2.89
N ASP A 20 -14.17 -7.53 3.68
CA ASP A 20 -14.79 -6.24 4.01
C ASP A 20 -14.35 -5.87 5.42
N TYR A 21 -13.39 -4.95 5.53
CA TYR A 21 -12.82 -4.55 6.82
C TYR A 21 -13.78 -3.73 7.69
N VAL A 22 -14.83 -3.14 7.11
CA VAL A 22 -15.82 -2.37 7.86
C VAL A 22 -16.78 -3.31 8.57
N ARG A 23 -17.17 -4.38 7.88
CA ARG A 23 -18.07 -5.41 8.42
C ARG A 23 -17.37 -6.58 9.10
N ASP A 24 -16.04 -6.64 9.00
CA ASP A 24 -15.20 -7.71 9.53
C ASP A 24 -15.59 -9.11 9.01
N VAL A 25 -15.92 -9.21 7.72
CA VAL A 25 -16.36 -10.47 7.09
C VAL A 25 -15.68 -10.73 5.74
N PRO A 26 -15.51 -12.02 5.36
CA PRO A 26 -15.15 -12.38 4.00
C PRO A 26 -16.17 -11.88 2.98
N VAL A 27 -15.69 -11.51 1.80
CA VAL A 27 -16.54 -11.11 0.66
C VAL A 27 -16.64 -12.26 -0.33
N GLU A 28 -17.85 -12.49 -0.86
CA GLU A 28 -18.07 -13.45 -1.93
C GLU A 28 -17.15 -13.13 -3.13
N PRO A 29 -16.28 -14.07 -3.55
CA PRO A 29 -15.30 -13.81 -4.60
C PRO A 29 -15.96 -13.47 -5.93
N LYS A 30 -15.69 -12.26 -6.45
CA LYS A 30 -16.05 -11.88 -7.82
C LYS A 30 -14.85 -12.06 -8.73
N TRP A 31 -14.85 -13.17 -9.46
CA TRP A 31 -13.83 -13.48 -10.45
C TRP A 31 -13.88 -12.52 -11.64
N ARG A 32 -12.72 -12.01 -12.02
CA ARG A 32 -12.56 -11.07 -13.13
C ARG A 32 -11.45 -11.54 -14.06
N THR A 33 -11.64 -11.30 -15.35
CA THR A 33 -10.59 -11.39 -16.37
C THR A 33 -10.31 -10.00 -16.92
N GLY A 34 -9.19 -9.86 -17.64
CA GLY A 34 -8.80 -8.62 -18.29
C GLY A 34 -7.93 -8.89 -19.52
N PRO A 35 -7.69 -7.86 -20.34
CA PRO A 35 -6.81 -7.98 -21.49
C PRO A 35 -5.35 -8.19 -21.04
N ALA A 36 -4.49 -8.61 -21.98
CA ALA A 36 -3.09 -8.93 -21.69
C ALA A 36 -2.23 -7.71 -21.28
N ASP A 37 -2.69 -6.50 -21.58
CA ASP A 37 -2.04 -5.22 -21.29
C ASP A 37 -2.57 -4.52 -20.03
N LEU A 38 -3.33 -5.24 -19.19
CA LEU A 38 -3.87 -4.70 -17.96
C LEU A 38 -2.76 -4.38 -16.94
N PHE A 39 -2.89 -3.25 -16.23
CA PHE A 39 -2.04 -2.89 -15.09
C PHE A 39 -2.75 -3.19 -13.76
N LEU A 40 -2.05 -3.84 -12.83
CA LEU A 40 -2.50 -4.00 -11.46
C LEU A 40 -1.80 -2.98 -10.57
N VAL A 41 -2.57 -2.08 -9.98
CA VAL A 41 -2.12 -1.20 -8.91
C VAL A 41 -2.61 -1.78 -7.59
N VAL A 42 -1.69 -1.99 -6.65
CA VAL A 42 -1.99 -2.42 -5.28
C VAL A 42 -1.49 -1.32 -4.35
N ASP A 43 -2.40 -0.78 -3.55
CA ASP A 43 -2.09 0.18 -2.49
C ASP A 43 -2.36 -0.43 -1.11
N GLY A 44 -1.63 0.05 -0.11
CA GLY A 44 -1.76 -0.42 1.26
C GLY A 44 -0.44 -0.42 2.02
N VAL A 45 -0.55 -0.75 3.30
CA VAL A 45 0.60 -0.87 4.20
C VAL A 45 1.35 -2.19 3.97
N PHE A 46 2.65 -2.21 4.26
CA PHE A 46 3.47 -3.42 4.30
C PHE A 46 3.66 -4.17 2.97
N LEU A 47 3.44 -3.50 1.83
CA LEU A 47 3.56 -4.12 0.50
C LEU A 47 5.01 -4.34 0.06
N ASN A 48 5.99 -3.63 0.63
CA ASN A 48 7.41 -3.75 0.28
C ASN A 48 8.21 -4.60 1.30
N ARG A 49 7.51 -5.48 2.03
CA ARG A 49 8.16 -6.49 2.90
C ARG A 49 9.02 -7.45 2.07
N PRO A 50 10.13 -7.99 2.64
CA PRO A 50 11.07 -8.84 1.90
C PRO A 50 10.42 -9.94 1.06
N GLU A 51 9.39 -10.60 1.59
CA GLU A 51 8.67 -11.71 0.95
C GLU A 51 7.91 -11.29 -0.32
N LEU A 52 7.55 -10.02 -0.43
CA LEU A 52 6.76 -9.47 -1.55
C LEU A 52 7.61 -8.73 -2.58
N ARG A 53 8.89 -8.44 -2.32
CA ARG A 53 9.71 -7.61 -3.23
C ARG A 53 9.81 -8.16 -4.65
N GLY A 54 9.87 -9.49 -4.82
CA GLY A 54 9.90 -10.14 -6.13
C GLY A 54 8.55 -10.21 -6.85
N VAL A 55 7.48 -9.79 -6.19
CA VAL A 55 6.12 -9.80 -6.76
C VAL A 55 5.90 -8.61 -7.69
N TRP A 56 6.47 -7.45 -7.36
CA TRP A 56 6.16 -6.17 -8.00
C TRP A 56 7.12 -5.84 -9.14
N ASN A 57 6.58 -5.35 -10.25
CA ASN A 57 7.40 -4.81 -11.35
C ASN A 57 7.93 -3.40 -11.04
N TYR A 58 7.22 -2.64 -10.21
CA TYR A 58 7.56 -1.29 -9.81
C TYR A 58 6.94 -0.98 -8.45
N THR A 59 7.66 -0.28 -7.59
CA THR A 59 7.20 0.09 -6.24
C THR A 59 7.31 1.59 -6.01
N LEU A 60 6.27 2.15 -5.37
CA LEU A 60 6.20 3.54 -4.96
C LEU A 60 6.18 3.61 -3.43
N TRP A 61 7.13 4.35 -2.85
CA TRP A 61 7.01 4.81 -1.48
C TRP A 61 6.32 6.19 -1.49
N LEU A 62 5.09 6.24 -0.99
CA LEU A 62 4.35 7.48 -0.83
C LEU A 62 4.63 8.05 0.56
N ASP A 63 5.34 9.18 0.59
CA ASP A 63 5.63 9.94 1.79
C ASP A 63 4.73 11.16 1.88
N ALA A 64 4.54 11.68 3.09
CA ALA A 64 3.91 12.97 3.32
C ALA A 64 4.30 13.46 4.71
N ASP A 65 4.27 14.78 4.88
CA ASP A 65 4.48 15.40 6.19
C ASP A 65 3.61 14.71 7.27
N PRO A 66 4.18 14.38 8.45
CA PRO A 66 3.45 13.71 9.52
C PRO A 66 2.17 14.43 9.96
N GLU A 67 2.17 15.76 10.01
CA GLU A 67 1.01 16.56 10.39
C GLU A 67 -0.08 16.47 9.32
N VAL A 68 0.30 16.51 8.05
CA VAL A 68 -0.62 16.32 6.92
C VAL A 68 -1.20 14.90 6.92
N ARG A 69 -0.41 13.88 7.25
CA ARG A 69 -0.90 12.49 7.38
C ARG A 69 -1.91 12.36 8.52
N ALA A 70 -1.62 12.94 9.68
CA ALA A 70 -2.51 12.94 10.84
C ALA A 70 -3.83 13.65 10.52
N GLU A 71 -3.78 14.83 9.90
CA GLU A 71 -4.97 15.58 9.51
C GLU A 71 -5.81 14.82 8.48
N ARG A 72 -5.18 14.23 7.45
CA ARG A 72 -5.89 13.41 6.46
C ARG A 72 -6.57 12.19 7.11
N MET A 73 -5.90 11.54 8.06
CA MET A 73 -6.49 10.44 8.81
C MET A 73 -7.70 10.91 9.62
N ARG A 74 -7.55 12.02 10.36
CA ARG A 74 -8.62 12.62 11.17
C ARG A 74 -9.84 12.99 10.34
N VAL A 75 -9.64 13.60 9.17
CA VAL A 75 -10.72 13.95 8.22
C VAL A 75 -11.39 12.70 7.65
N ARG A 76 -10.62 11.68 7.28
CA ARG A 76 -11.14 10.43 6.69
C ARG A 76 -11.97 9.63 7.70
N ASP A 77 -11.46 9.48 8.92
CA ASP A 77 -12.02 8.57 9.92
C ASP A 77 -13.01 9.26 10.87
N GLY A 78 -13.09 10.60 10.82
CA GLY A 78 -14.03 11.42 11.60
C GLY A 78 -13.79 11.41 13.11
N SER A 79 -12.77 10.70 13.59
CA SER A 79 -12.38 10.59 14.99
C SER A 79 -10.89 10.33 15.10
N GLU A 80 -10.28 10.74 16.20
CA GLU A 80 -8.92 10.33 16.51
C GLU A 80 -8.92 8.87 16.99
N PRO A 81 -7.95 8.05 16.56
CA PRO A 81 -7.80 6.70 17.08
C PRO A 81 -7.55 6.73 18.58
N SER A 82 -8.00 5.68 19.29
CA SER A 82 -7.64 5.54 20.71
C SER A 82 -6.12 5.52 20.88
N PRO A 83 -5.57 5.96 22.03
CA PRO A 83 -4.13 5.93 22.27
C PRO A 83 -3.50 4.56 22.06
N GLU A 84 -4.22 3.49 22.41
CA GLU A 84 -3.81 2.10 22.19
C GLU A 84 -3.71 1.75 20.70
N LEU A 85 -4.72 2.13 19.91
CA LEU A 85 -4.72 1.88 18.47
C LEU A 85 -3.64 2.70 17.75
N ALA A 86 -3.46 3.96 18.16
CA ALA A 86 -2.40 4.82 17.65
C ALA A 86 -1.01 4.22 17.92
N ALA A 87 -0.75 3.76 19.16
CA ALA A 87 0.49 3.09 19.53
C ALA A 87 0.71 1.80 18.75
N ARG A 88 -0.35 1.02 18.51
CA ARG A 88 -0.28 -0.20 17.69
C ARG A 88 0.11 0.11 16.24
N TYR A 89 -0.47 1.13 15.63
CA TYR A 89 -0.13 1.53 14.26
C TYR A 89 1.29 2.07 14.17
N ALA A 90 1.71 2.93 15.11
CA ALA A 90 3.07 3.46 15.17
C ALA A 90 4.09 2.33 15.32
N GLY A 91 3.91 1.42 16.28
CA GLY A 91 4.83 0.30 16.50
C GLY A 91 4.90 -0.67 15.32
N ALA A 92 3.77 -0.94 14.64
CA ALA A 92 3.77 -1.77 13.43
C ALA A 92 4.52 -1.09 12.27
N GLN A 93 4.37 0.23 12.13
CA GLN A 93 5.07 1.01 11.11
C GLN A 93 6.58 1.06 11.39
N GLU A 94 6.99 1.32 12.63
CA GLU A 94 8.39 1.29 13.05
C GLU A 94 9.04 -0.06 12.79
N LEU A 95 8.34 -1.16 13.13
CA LEU A 95 8.80 -2.52 12.87
C LEU A 95 9.04 -2.75 11.37
N TYR A 96 8.08 -2.34 10.54
CA TYR A 96 8.16 -2.46 9.10
C TYR A 96 9.31 -1.63 8.52
N GLU A 97 9.48 -0.39 8.96
CA GLU A 97 10.56 0.48 8.50
C GLU A 97 11.94 -0.06 8.86
N ARG A 98 12.08 -0.56 10.10
CA ARG A 98 13.31 -1.17 10.61
C ARG A 98 13.69 -2.44 9.85
N ASP A 99 12.75 -3.36 9.65
CA ASP A 99 13.05 -4.70 9.15
C ASP A 99 13.03 -4.75 7.61
N ALA A 100 12.12 -3.99 6.98
CA ALA A 100 11.94 -4.04 5.53
C ALA A 100 12.61 -2.89 4.77
N HIS A 101 13.10 -1.85 5.46
CA HIS A 101 13.69 -0.67 4.81
C HIS A 101 12.91 -0.20 3.56
N PRO A 102 11.57 -0.07 3.64
CA PRO A 102 10.69 -0.06 2.48
C PRO A 102 10.87 1.17 1.60
N ARG A 103 11.29 2.30 2.18
CA ARG A 103 11.64 3.53 1.47
C ARG A 103 12.86 3.32 0.57
N GLN A 104 13.89 2.66 1.08
CA GLN A 104 15.15 2.41 0.35
C GLN A 104 14.96 1.35 -0.73
N ALA A 105 14.13 0.35 -0.46
CA ALA A 105 13.79 -0.70 -1.41
C ALA A 105 12.77 -0.27 -2.47
N ALA A 106 12.21 0.95 -2.40
CA ALA A 106 11.24 1.44 -3.38
C ALA A 106 11.91 1.89 -4.67
N THR A 107 11.26 1.67 -5.83
CA THR A 107 11.79 2.13 -7.12
C THR A 107 11.71 3.65 -7.26
N ALA A 108 10.66 4.26 -6.72
CA ALA A 108 10.58 5.70 -6.57
C ALA A 108 9.98 6.10 -5.23
N ILE A 109 10.43 7.25 -4.76
CA ILE A 109 9.93 7.90 -3.56
C ILE A 109 9.17 9.14 -4.03
N ILE A 110 7.93 9.26 -3.59
CA ILE A 110 7.04 10.35 -3.96
C ILE A 110 6.65 11.09 -2.68
N ASP A 111 7.02 12.36 -2.59
CA ASP A 111 6.44 13.28 -1.61
C ASP A 111 5.04 13.68 -2.10
N ASN A 112 4.05 13.32 -1.29
CA ASN A 112 2.62 13.53 -1.51
C ASN A 112 2.00 14.43 -0.43
N THR A 113 2.83 15.27 0.21
CA THR A 113 2.39 16.28 1.19
C THR A 113 1.36 17.22 0.57
N ASP A 114 1.63 17.74 -0.62
CA ASP A 114 0.62 18.33 -1.50
C ASP A 114 0.21 17.30 -2.57
N HIS A 115 -0.98 16.72 -2.41
CA HIS A 115 -1.47 15.70 -3.35
C HIS A 115 -1.89 16.26 -4.71
N ALA A 116 -2.09 17.58 -4.82
CA ALA A 116 -2.33 18.24 -6.11
C ALA A 116 -1.03 18.41 -6.91
N HIS A 117 0.12 18.43 -6.23
CA HIS A 117 1.44 18.62 -6.83
C HIS A 117 2.46 17.62 -6.27
N PRO A 118 2.27 16.30 -6.47
CA PRO A 118 3.19 15.30 -5.94
C PRO A 118 4.56 15.42 -6.60
N ARG A 119 5.62 15.21 -5.82
CA ARG A 119 7.00 15.35 -6.29
C ARG A 119 7.76 14.05 -6.10
N ARG A 120 8.46 13.60 -7.15
CA ARG A 120 9.46 12.54 -6.98
C ARG A 120 10.68 13.13 -6.26
N VAL A 121 11.09 12.47 -5.19
CA VAL A 121 12.33 12.79 -4.47
C VAL A 121 13.32 11.65 -4.67
N PHE A 122 14.60 11.98 -4.61
CA PHE A 122 15.68 11.00 -4.69
C PHE A 122 16.22 10.79 -3.28
N ALA A 123 16.43 9.53 -2.89
CA ALA A 123 17.12 9.27 -1.64
C ALA A 123 18.58 9.71 -1.81
N ASP A 124 19.03 10.66 -0.99
CA ASP A 124 20.44 11.01 -0.88
C ASP A 124 21.17 9.74 -0.40
N SER A 125 21.76 9.03 -1.35
CA SER A 125 22.53 7.82 -1.12
C SER A 125 23.98 8.23 -1.32
N CYS A 126 24.62 8.68 -0.24
CA CYS A 126 26.07 8.86 -0.17
C CYS A 126 26.74 7.51 0.07
#